data_AF-A0A8D2FM57-F1
#
_entry.id   AF-A0A8D2FM57-F1
#
_cell.length_a   1.000
_cell.length_b   1.000
_cell.length_c   1.000
_cell.angle_alpha   90.00
_cell.angle_beta   90.00
_cell.angle_gamma   90.00
#
_symmetry.space_group_name_H-M   'P 1'
#
loop_
_entity.id
_entity.type
_entity.pdbx_description
1 polymer ?
#
loop_
_entity_poly.entity_id
_entity_poly.type
_entity_poly.pdbx_seq_one_letter_code
_entity_poly.pdbx_strand_id
1 'polypeptide(L)'
;MLTALHEFNSCVMCKGAAEEFQILANSYQGPGAFTTKVFFAMVDYDESPEVFEALQVTSVPSFFHFSAQWKFTTDDIYNLRGRDIVADQMAEWVAERTHVSVRIRQPTNYHGLLKLGILLALTGGLGYFLKWNRKSISCRILCEVLTLCFVIVMTSGQMWTYIRGEPYVQRDPRTGHKHYISKFSQAQFAAETFIISLFNMCVTLGVVLLDKAATSTMNIIKRKMMCLAGMCLVAIFFSWLLSLFRFKVTDYPYRFLWD
;
A
#
# COMPACT_ATOMS: atom_id res chain seq x y z
N MET A 1 -15.09 -10.69 19.25
CA MET A 1 -14.14 -10.91 18.15
C MET A 1 -12.78 -11.22 18.76
N LEU A 2 -12.12 -12.26 18.27
CA LEU A 2 -10.75 -12.62 18.61
C LEU A 2 -9.86 -12.24 17.43
N THR A 3 -8.79 -11.52 17.72
CA THR A 3 -7.92 -10.92 16.71
C THR A 3 -6.46 -10.89 17.16
N ALA A 4 -5.57 -10.57 16.25
CA ALA A 4 -4.16 -10.29 16.54
C ALA A 4 -3.78 -9.02 15.77
N LEU A 5 -3.95 -7.85 16.40
CA LEU A 5 -3.75 -6.54 15.77
C LEU A 5 -2.33 -6.00 15.97
N HIS A 6 -1.54 -6.58 16.87
CA HIS A 6 -0.21 -6.07 17.13
C HIS A 6 0.68 -6.14 15.86
N GLU A 7 1.49 -5.11 15.70
CA GLU A 7 2.34 -4.88 14.52
C GLU A 7 3.32 -6.04 14.21
N PHE A 8 3.59 -6.92 15.18
CA PHE A 8 4.49 -8.07 15.02
C PHE A 8 3.83 -9.25 14.29
N ASN A 9 2.52 -9.40 14.37
CA ASN A 9 1.81 -10.56 13.85
C ASN A 9 1.45 -10.44 12.36
N SER A 10 1.62 -9.26 11.75
CA SER A 10 1.44 -9.00 10.31
C SER A 10 0.09 -9.50 9.71
N CYS A 11 -0.96 -9.58 10.52
CA CYS A 11 -2.26 -10.08 10.08
C CYS A 11 -3.08 -8.98 9.36
N VAL A 12 -2.98 -8.93 8.02
CA VAL A 12 -3.72 -7.96 7.19
C VAL A 12 -5.24 -8.15 7.31
N MET A 13 -5.70 -9.41 7.38
CA MET A 13 -7.12 -9.76 7.50
C MET A 13 -7.70 -9.33 8.85
N CYS A 14 -6.91 -9.43 9.93
CA CYS A 14 -7.32 -9.03 11.27
C CYS A 14 -7.62 -7.53 11.35
N LYS A 15 -6.81 -6.71 10.66
CA LYS A 15 -7.01 -5.26 10.62
C LYS A 15 -8.31 -4.89 9.91
N GLY A 16 -8.56 -5.45 8.73
CA GLY A 16 -9.81 -5.21 7.99
C GLY A 16 -11.03 -5.69 8.78
N ALA A 17 -10.95 -6.88 9.39
CA ALA A 17 -12.01 -7.41 10.23
C ALA A 17 -12.32 -6.55 11.46
N ALA A 18 -11.28 -5.99 12.09
CA ALA A 18 -11.43 -5.15 13.27
C ALA A 18 -12.07 -3.80 12.94
N GLU A 19 -11.70 -3.20 11.80
CA GLU A 19 -12.32 -1.96 11.30
C GLU A 19 -13.83 -2.17 11.07
N GLU A 20 -14.22 -3.24 10.39
CA GLU A 20 -15.62 -3.58 10.11
C GLU A 20 -16.40 -3.95 11.38
N PHE A 21 -15.79 -4.70 12.31
CA PHE A 21 -16.40 -5.01 13.61
C PHE A 21 -16.62 -3.75 14.44
N GLN A 22 -15.70 -2.80 14.39
CA GLN A 22 -15.84 -1.52 15.08
C GLN A 22 -16.97 -0.68 14.47
N ILE A 23 -17.14 -0.69 13.14
CA ILE A 23 -18.27 -0.04 12.46
C ILE A 23 -19.59 -0.63 12.95
N LEU A 24 -19.69 -1.95 13.07
CA LEU A 24 -20.87 -2.63 13.62
C LEU A 24 -21.15 -2.18 15.06
N ALA A 25 -20.14 -2.26 15.93
CA ALA A 25 -20.27 -1.89 17.35
C ALA A 25 -20.67 -0.41 17.53
N ASN A 26 -20.04 0.50 16.79
CA ASN A 26 -20.34 1.93 16.83
C ASN A 26 -21.73 2.22 16.25
N SER A 27 -22.15 1.50 15.20
CA SER A 27 -23.49 1.64 14.61
C SER A 27 -24.58 1.22 15.60
N TYR A 28 -24.30 0.20 16.42
CA TYR A 28 -25.20 -0.24 17.48
C TYR A 28 -25.26 0.76 18.65
N GLN A 29 -24.12 1.29 19.08
CA GLN A 29 -24.01 2.28 20.17
C GLN A 29 -24.43 3.70 19.78
N GLY A 30 -25.27 3.88 18.74
CA GLY A 30 -25.62 5.17 18.19
C GLY A 30 -25.98 6.24 19.24
N PRO A 31 -25.80 7.54 18.94
CA PRO A 31 -25.96 8.61 19.91
C PRO A 31 -27.34 8.56 20.57
N GLY A 32 -27.35 8.34 21.89
CA GLY A 32 -28.57 8.28 22.72
C GLY A 32 -29.19 6.88 22.93
N ALA A 33 -28.62 5.81 22.35
CA ALA A 33 -29.14 4.45 22.47
C ALA A 33 -28.27 3.58 23.41
N PHE A 34 -28.33 3.82 24.72
CA PHE A 34 -27.82 2.85 25.69
C PHE A 34 -28.79 1.67 25.76
N THR A 35 -28.47 0.59 25.04
CA THR A 35 -29.25 -0.65 25.07
C THR A 35 -28.40 -1.77 25.66
N THR A 36 -28.94 -2.49 26.65
CA THR A 36 -28.24 -3.55 27.39
C THR A 36 -28.44 -4.95 26.80
N LYS A 37 -28.91 -5.03 25.55
CA LYS A 37 -29.32 -6.31 24.93
C LYS A 37 -28.16 -7.10 24.32
N VAL A 38 -27.19 -6.42 23.71
CA VAL A 38 -26.05 -7.04 23.04
C VAL A 38 -24.79 -6.27 23.39
N PHE A 39 -23.72 -7.00 23.70
CA PHE A 39 -22.41 -6.44 24.01
C PHE A 39 -21.40 -6.91 22.97
N PHE A 40 -20.62 -5.96 22.45
CA PHE A 40 -19.54 -6.23 21.51
C PHE A 40 -18.22 -6.13 22.26
N ALA A 41 -17.42 -7.18 22.22
CA ALA A 41 -16.09 -7.24 22.81
C ALA A 41 -15.07 -7.68 21.77
N MET A 42 -13.89 -7.07 21.81
CA MET A 42 -12.73 -7.43 21.00
C MET A 42 -11.60 -7.83 21.95
N VAL A 43 -10.92 -8.93 21.66
CA VAL A 43 -9.80 -9.44 22.45
C VAL A 43 -8.62 -9.68 21.51
N ASP A 44 -7.47 -9.12 21.86
CA ASP A 44 -6.21 -9.32 21.15
C ASP A 44 -5.43 -10.49 21.77
N TYR A 45 -4.83 -11.32 20.91
CA TYR A 45 -3.97 -12.43 21.31
C TYR A 45 -2.79 -11.98 22.16
N ASP A 46 -2.18 -10.84 21.82
CA ASP A 46 -0.98 -10.38 22.51
C ASP A 46 -1.27 -9.85 23.92
N GLU A 47 -2.50 -9.40 24.19
CA GLU A 47 -2.92 -8.95 25.52
C GLU A 47 -3.41 -10.10 26.40
N SER A 48 -3.98 -11.16 25.82
CA SER A 48 -4.63 -12.24 26.57
C SER A 48 -4.58 -13.58 25.83
N PRO A 49 -3.39 -14.22 25.74
CA PRO A 49 -3.24 -15.50 25.04
C PRO A 49 -4.03 -16.64 25.72
N GLU A 50 -4.24 -16.55 27.03
CA GLU A 50 -4.97 -17.54 27.84
C GLU A 50 -6.42 -17.75 27.33
N VAL A 51 -7.06 -16.69 26.82
CA VAL A 51 -8.44 -16.75 26.29
C VAL A 51 -8.49 -17.59 25.01
N PHE A 52 -7.44 -17.53 24.18
CA PHE A 52 -7.36 -18.27 22.93
C PHE A 52 -7.12 -19.76 23.17
N GLU A 53 -6.31 -20.08 24.19
CA GLU A 53 -6.10 -21.46 24.63
C GLU A 53 -7.37 -22.06 25.23
N ALA A 54 -8.07 -21.31 26.09
CA ALA A 54 -9.32 -21.73 26.72
C ALA A 54 -10.43 -21.99 25.69
N LEU A 55 -10.50 -21.18 24.62
CA LEU A 55 -11.48 -21.33 23.55
C LEU A 55 -11.01 -22.25 22.40
N GLN A 56 -9.79 -22.80 22.49
CA GLN A 56 -9.17 -23.66 21.47
C GLN A 56 -9.19 -23.06 20.06
N VAL A 57 -8.90 -21.76 19.97
CA VAL A 57 -8.96 -21.01 18.71
C VAL A 57 -7.64 -21.15 17.95
N THR A 58 -7.69 -21.78 16.78
CA THR A 58 -6.49 -22.04 15.95
C THR A 58 -6.27 -21.01 14.84
N SER A 59 -7.29 -20.22 14.49
CA SER A 59 -7.24 -19.24 13.42
C SER A 59 -7.87 -17.90 13.81
N VAL A 60 -7.23 -16.81 13.39
CA VAL A 60 -7.72 -15.42 13.54
C VAL A 60 -7.89 -14.76 12.16
N PRO A 61 -8.83 -13.81 12.00
CA PRO A 61 -9.83 -13.37 12.97
C PRO A 61 -10.97 -14.39 13.13
N SER A 62 -11.54 -14.50 14.34
CA SER A 62 -12.72 -15.35 14.59
C SER A 62 -13.77 -14.61 15.43
N PHE A 63 -15.05 -14.91 15.17
CA PHE A 63 -16.17 -14.29 15.86
C PHE A 63 -17.00 -15.36 16.56
N PHE A 64 -17.23 -15.13 17.84
CA PHE A 64 -18.01 -15.99 18.71
C PHE A 64 -19.20 -15.20 19.23
N HIS A 65 -20.36 -15.85 19.24
CA HIS A 65 -21.54 -15.39 19.95
C HIS A 65 -21.68 -16.18 21.24
N PHE A 66 -21.86 -15.47 22.37
CA PHE A 66 -22.13 -16.08 23.66
C PHE A 66 -23.55 -15.71 24.10
N SER A 67 -24.45 -16.68 24.09
CA SER A 67 -25.83 -16.51 24.57
C SER A 67 -25.87 -16.46 26.10
N ALA A 68 -26.83 -15.71 26.66
CA ALA A 68 -27.07 -15.65 28.10
C ALA A 68 -27.42 -17.01 28.74
N GLN A 69 -27.83 -17.98 27.92
CA GLN A 69 -28.20 -19.33 28.35
C GLN A 69 -27.00 -20.29 28.43
N TRP A 70 -25.77 -19.81 28.19
CA TRP A 70 -24.50 -20.57 28.25
C TRP A 70 -24.45 -21.84 27.39
N LYS A 71 -25.38 -21.99 26.43
CA LYS A 71 -25.38 -23.06 25.45
C LYS A 71 -24.62 -22.59 24.21
N PHE A 72 -23.47 -23.22 23.97
CA PHE A 72 -22.63 -22.94 22.81
C PHE A 72 -22.87 -23.98 21.72
N THR A 73 -23.29 -23.53 20.54
CA THR A 73 -23.51 -24.38 19.36
C THR A 73 -22.50 -24.02 18.28
N THR A 74 -22.16 -24.94 17.37
CA THR A 74 -21.24 -24.71 16.22
C THR A 74 -21.64 -23.51 15.35
N ASP A 75 -22.93 -23.23 15.38
CA ASP A 75 -23.67 -22.17 14.71
C ASP A 75 -23.43 -20.77 15.31
N ASP A 76 -22.94 -20.70 16.55
CA ASP A 76 -22.51 -19.47 17.23
C ASP A 76 -21.09 -19.02 16.84
N ILE A 77 -20.43 -19.81 15.98
CA ILE A 77 -19.17 -19.44 15.33
C ILE A 77 -19.53 -18.83 13.97
N TYR A 78 -19.15 -17.56 13.77
CA TYR A 78 -19.34 -16.92 12.47
C TYR A 78 -18.37 -17.52 11.45
N ASN A 79 -18.91 -18.30 10.52
CA ASN A 79 -18.13 -18.85 9.43
C ASN A 79 -17.88 -17.78 8.37
N LEU A 80 -16.63 -17.38 8.20
CA LEU A 80 -16.16 -16.48 7.15
C LEU A 80 -16.40 -17.12 5.77
N ARG A 81 -17.59 -16.90 5.20
CA ARG A 81 -17.94 -17.34 3.84
C ARG A 81 -17.40 -16.34 2.83
N GLY A 82 -16.12 -16.44 2.52
CA GLY A 82 -15.47 -15.63 1.49
C GLY A 82 -14.40 -14.70 2.03
N ARG A 83 -13.87 -13.86 1.12
CA ARG A 83 -12.70 -13.01 1.36
C ARG A 83 -13.04 -11.62 1.90
N ASP A 84 -14.32 -11.25 1.89
CA ASP A 84 -14.78 -9.90 2.24
C ASP A 84 -15.57 -9.95 3.55
N ILE A 85 -14.93 -9.53 4.64
CA ILE A 85 -15.59 -9.30 5.93
C ILE A 85 -16.29 -7.94 5.81
N VAL A 86 -17.61 -7.94 5.77
CA VAL A 86 -18.42 -6.71 5.64
C VAL A 86 -19.30 -6.58 6.86
N ALA A 87 -19.35 -5.38 7.44
CA ALA A 87 -20.18 -5.11 8.61
C ALA A 87 -21.64 -5.54 8.40
N ASP A 88 -22.21 -5.35 7.20
CA ASP A 88 -23.61 -5.66 6.88
C ASP A 88 -23.95 -7.14 7.07
N GLN A 89 -23.06 -8.03 6.63
CA GLN A 89 -23.23 -9.47 6.82
C GLN A 89 -23.10 -9.87 8.30
N MET A 90 -22.21 -9.19 9.05
CA MET A 90 -22.10 -9.42 10.49
C MET A 90 -23.34 -8.94 11.25
N ALA A 91 -23.95 -7.82 10.84
CA ALA A 91 -25.21 -7.36 11.44
C ALA A 91 -26.36 -8.33 11.18
N GLU A 92 -26.44 -8.91 9.99
CA GLU A 92 -27.45 -9.91 9.66
C GLU A 92 -27.30 -11.16 10.54
N TRP A 93 -26.07 -11.67 10.69
CA TRP A 93 -25.78 -12.80 11.59
C TRP A 93 -26.10 -12.48 13.06
N VAL A 94 -25.77 -11.27 13.53
CA VAL A 94 -26.15 -10.84 14.89
C VAL A 94 -27.68 -10.77 15.03
N ALA A 95 -28.39 -10.28 14.01
CA ALA A 95 -29.84 -10.19 14.02
C ALA A 95 -30.51 -11.58 14.06
N GLU A 96 -29.96 -12.57 13.34
CA GLU A 96 -30.41 -13.96 13.38
C GLU A 96 -30.25 -14.56 14.77
N ARG A 97 -29.13 -14.29 15.45
CA ARG A 97 -28.78 -14.91 16.75
C ARG A 97 -29.44 -14.23 17.94
N THR A 98 -29.57 -12.91 17.90
CA THR A 98 -30.01 -12.11 19.05
C THR A 98 -31.41 -11.54 18.88
N HIS A 99 -32.02 -11.67 17.70
CA HIS A 99 -33.25 -10.98 17.29
C HIS A 99 -33.18 -9.45 17.38
N VAL A 100 -31.98 -8.88 17.47
CA VAL A 100 -31.74 -7.44 17.50
C VAL A 100 -31.18 -7.00 16.16
N SER A 101 -31.99 -6.30 15.38
CA SER A 101 -31.55 -5.74 14.10
C SER A 101 -30.66 -4.51 14.29
N VAL A 102 -29.42 -4.58 13.84
CA VAL A 102 -28.49 -3.43 13.84
C VAL A 102 -28.55 -2.74 12.48
N ARG A 103 -28.84 -1.44 12.45
CA ARG A 103 -28.74 -0.64 11.22
C ARG A 103 -27.33 -0.08 11.10
N ILE A 104 -26.61 -0.48 10.06
CA ILE A 104 -25.22 -0.07 9.88
C ILE A 104 -25.15 1.35 9.33
N ARG A 105 -24.29 2.17 9.94
CA ARG A 105 -23.90 3.47 9.41
C ARG A 105 -22.47 3.39 8.96
N GLN A 106 -22.26 3.13 7.68
CA GLN A 106 -20.92 3.13 7.10
C GLN A 106 -20.33 4.55 7.20
N PRO A 107 -19.13 4.73 7.76
CA PRO A 107 -18.45 6.01 7.71
C PRO A 107 -18.18 6.34 6.24
N THR A 108 -18.64 7.51 5.78
CA THR A 108 -18.37 7.96 4.42
C THR A 108 -16.85 8.07 4.22
N ASN A 109 -16.33 7.34 3.22
CA ASN A 109 -14.90 7.34 2.89
C ASN A 109 -14.48 8.68 2.26
N TYR A 110 -14.30 9.72 3.09
CA TYR A 110 -13.82 11.03 2.68
C TYR A 110 -12.45 10.95 2.00
N HIS A 111 -11.64 9.94 2.32
CA HIS A 111 -10.36 9.70 1.66
C HIS A 111 -10.49 9.50 0.14
N GLY A 112 -11.53 8.82 -0.34
CA GLY A 112 -11.75 8.63 -1.77
C GLY A 112 -12.09 9.94 -2.48
N LEU A 113 -13.03 10.69 -1.91
CA LEU A 113 -13.47 11.99 -2.44
C LEU A 113 -12.36 13.04 -2.37
N LEU A 114 -11.58 13.06 -1.29
CA LEU A 114 -10.43 13.94 -1.10
C LEU A 114 -9.34 13.66 -2.15
N LYS A 115 -8.99 12.38 -2.38
CA LYS A 115 -8.00 11.99 -3.41
C LYS A 115 -8.45 12.43 -4.80
N LEU A 116 -9.72 12.25 -5.13
CA LEU A 116 -10.29 12.70 -6.40
C LEU A 116 -10.25 14.24 -6.52
N GLY A 117 -10.62 14.95 -5.46
CA GLY A 117 -10.57 16.42 -5.42
C GLY A 117 -9.16 16.98 -5.60
N ILE A 118 -8.16 16.38 -4.93
CA ILE A 118 -6.75 16.76 -5.08
C ILE A 118 -6.25 16.50 -6.50
N LEU A 119 -6.59 15.33 -7.08
CA LEU A 119 -6.20 15.00 -8.45
C LEU A 119 -6.75 16.02 -9.44
N LEU A 120 -8.05 16.32 -9.35
CA LEU A 120 -8.71 17.30 -10.21
C LEU A 120 -8.16 18.72 -10.03
N ALA A 121 -7.85 19.11 -8.79
CA ALA A 121 -7.23 20.40 -8.49
C ALA A 121 -5.81 20.50 -9.06
N LEU A 122 -5.00 19.43 -8.97
CA LEU A 122 -3.66 19.39 -9.55
C LEU A 122 -3.71 19.41 -11.07
N THR A 123 -4.57 18.60 -11.70
CA THR A 123 -4.70 18.58 -13.16
C THR A 123 -5.31 19.87 -13.71
N GLY A 124 -6.31 20.43 -13.01
CA GLY A 124 -6.96 21.69 -13.37
C GLY A 124 -6.05 22.88 -13.14
N GLY A 125 -5.34 22.91 -12.02
CA GLY A 125 -4.33 23.92 -11.70
C GLY A 125 -3.17 23.91 -12.69
N LEU A 126 -2.63 22.73 -13.00
CA LEU A 126 -1.61 22.57 -14.03
C LEU A 126 -2.13 23.02 -15.40
N GLY A 127 -3.33 22.58 -15.81
CA GLY A 127 -3.96 22.99 -17.06
C GLY A 127 -4.20 24.50 -17.16
N TYR A 128 -4.59 25.13 -16.06
CA TYR A 128 -4.78 26.58 -15.97
C TYR A 128 -3.46 27.34 -16.08
N PHE A 129 -2.42 26.90 -15.37
CA PHE A 129 -1.06 27.46 -15.47
C PHE A 129 -0.48 27.32 -16.88
N LEU A 130 -0.64 26.15 -17.52
CA LEU A 130 -0.18 25.91 -18.89
C LEU A 130 -0.98 26.75 -19.91
N LYS A 131 -2.29 26.96 -19.69
CA LYS A 131 -3.15 27.79 -20.56
C LYS A 131 -2.84 29.28 -20.45
N TRP A 132 -2.49 29.78 -19.26
CA TRP A 132 -2.14 31.18 -19.04
C TRP A 132 -0.81 31.55 -19.70
N ASN A 133 0.13 30.61 -19.82
CA ASN A 133 1.50 30.89 -20.27
C ASN A 133 1.83 30.37 -21.68
N ARG A 134 0.84 30.28 -22.59
CA ARG A 134 0.95 29.69 -23.95
C ARG A 134 2.07 30.24 -24.86
N LYS A 135 2.74 31.34 -24.50
CA LYS A 135 3.87 31.91 -25.26
C LYS A 135 5.26 31.48 -24.75
N SER A 136 5.37 30.74 -23.65
CA SER A 136 6.66 30.43 -23.03
C SER A 136 7.21 29.07 -23.47
N ILE A 137 8.43 29.04 -24.03
CA ILE A 137 9.24 27.82 -24.27
C ILE A 137 9.30 26.92 -23.02
N SER A 138 9.19 27.51 -21.83
CA SER A 138 9.11 26.81 -20.54
C SER A 138 7.93 25.83 -20.45
N CYS A 139 6.79 26.14 -21.10
CA CYS A 139 5.61 25.27 -21.12
C CYS A 139 5.87 23.95 -21.88
N ARG A 140 6.65 23.99 -22.98
CA ARG A 140 6.99 22.78 -23.75
C ARG A 140 7.95 21.88 -22.97
N ILE A 141 9.00 22.45 -22.39
CA ILE A 141 9.98 21.70 -21.58
C ILE A 141 9.28 21.08 -20.37
N LEU A 142 8.36 21.81 -19.72
CA LEU A 142 7.58 21.28 -18.61
C LEU A 142 6.71 20.08 -19.02
N CYS A 143 6.03 20.15 -20.17
CA CYS A 143 5.27 19.02 -20.70
C CYS A 143 6.17 17.81 -21.05
N GLU A 144 7.34 18.05 -21.63
CA GLU A 144 8.33 16.99 -21.93
C GLU A 144 8.81 16.30 -20.65
N VAL A 145 9.17 17.08 -19.62
CA VAL A 145 9.60 16.57 -18.31
C VAL A 145 8.46 15.80 -17.61
N LEU A 146 7.24 16.33 -17.64
CA LEU A 146 6.07 15.66 -17.05
C LEU A 146 5.77 14.33 -17.74
N THR A 147 5.85 14.30 -19.08
CA THR A 147 5.62 13.07 -19.86
C THR A 147 6.69 12.03 -19.55
N LEU A 148 7.96 12.42 -19.47
CA LEU A 148 9.05 11.53 -19.06
C LEU A 148 8.85 11.00 -17.64
N CYS A 149 8.48 11.87 -16.69
CA CYS A 149 8.19 11.46 -15.31
C CYS A 149 7.06 10.44 -15.26
N PHE A 150 5.97 10.66 -16.01
CA PHE A 150 4.86 9.73 -16.10
C PHE A 150 5.29 8.35 -16.62
N VAL A 151 6.08 8.29 -17.70
CA VAL A 151 6.58 7.03 -18.26
C VAL A 151 7.47 6.29 -17.26
N ILE A 152 8.36 7.00 -16.55
CA ILE A 152 9.26 6.41 -15.56
C ILE A 152 8.46 5.80 -14.39
N VAL A 153 7.46 6.52 -13.88
CA VAL A 153 6.60 6.05 -12.77
C VAL A 153 5.77 4.84 -13.20
N MET A 154 5.24 4.83 -14.43
CA MET A 154 4.43 3.72 -14.92
C MET A 154 5.27 2.47 -15.23
N THR A 155 6.50 2.64 -15.71
CA THR A 155 7.41 1.52 -16.00
C THR A 155 8.04 0.90 -14.76
N SER A 156 8.03 1.57 -13.60
CA SER A 156 8.61 1.03 -12.36
C SER A 156 7.71 0.06 -11.57
N GLY A 157 6.48 -0.18 -12.04
CA GLY A 157 5.56 -1.15 -11.42
C GLY A 157 4.56 -0.57 -10.41
N GLN A 158 4.33 0.74 -10.42
CA GLN A 158 3.41 1.41 -9.48
C GLN A 158 1.96 0.94 -9.59
N MET A 159 1.50 0.55 -10.78
CA MET A 159 0.15 0.01 -10.94
C MET A 159 -0.01 -1.37 -10.28
N TRP A 160 1.06 -2.17 -10.30
CA TRP A 160 1.05 -3.50 -9.69
C TRP A 160 0.89 -3.41 -8.17
N THR A 161 1.69 -2.55 -7.53
CA THR A 161 1.63 -2.33 -6.08
C THR A 161 0.29 -1.73 -5.66
N TYR A 162 -0.27 -0.84 -6.48
CA TYR A 162 -1.59 -0.25 -6.24
C TYR A 162 -2.73 -1.26 -6.30
N ILE A 163 -2.80 -2.09 -7.35
CA ILE A 163 -3.88 -3.07 -7.53
C ILE A 163 -3.86 -4.14 -6.43
N ARG A 164 -2.66 -4.58 -6.03
CA ARG A 164 -2.52 -5.63 -5.01
C ARG A 164 -2.55 -5.10 -3.58
N GLY A 165 -2.44 -3.79 -3.38
CA GLY A 165 -2.40 -3.20 -2.05
C GLY A 165 -1.18 -3.65 -1.23
N GLU A 166 -0.03 -3.83 -1.89
CA GLU A 166 1.19 -4.31 -1.23
C GLU A 166 1.69 -3.31 -0.17
N PRO A 167 2.19 -3.78 0.98
CA PRO A 167 2.70 -2.91 2.03
C PRO A 167 3.94 -2.12 1.58
N TYR A 168 4.18 -0.96 2.21
CA TYR A 168 5.32 -0.11 1.87
C TYR A 168 6.66 -0.76 2.25
N VAL A 169 6.71 -1.42 3.40
CA VAL A 169 7.87 -2.10 3.97
C VAL A 169 7.37 -3.35 4.69
N GLN A 170 8.12 -4.45 4.59
CA GLN A 170 7.87 -5.63 5.41
C GLN A 170 8.93 -5.70 6.52
N ARG A 171 8.51 -5.92 7.76
CA ARG A 171 9.42 -6.24 8.87
C ARG A 171 9.64 -7.74 8.92
N ASP A 172 10.88 -8.16 9.13
CA ASP A 172 11.20 -9.58 9.34
C ASP A 172 10.63 -10.03 10.70
N PRO A 173 9.76 -11.06 10.75
CA PRO A 173 9.14 -11.53 11.99
C PRO A 173 10.14 -11.97 13.06
N ARG A 174 11.34 -12.39 12.67
CA ARG A 174 12.35 -12.94 13.59
C ARG A 174 13.33 -11.91 14.12
N THR A 175 13.64 -10.90 13.32
CA THR A 175 14.71 -9.93 13.63
C THR A 175 14.19 -8.51 13.83
N GLY A 176 12.94 -8.23 13.45
CA GLY A 176 12.33 -6.91 13.56
C GLY A 176 12.90 -5.88 12.57
N HIS A 177 13.91 -6.24 11.76
CA HIS A 177 14.51 -5.35 10.78
C HIS A 177 13.55 -5.08 9.62
N LYS A 178 13.53 -3.82 9.16
CA LYS A 178 12.71 -3.34 8.04
C LYS A 178 13.37 -3.68 6.72
N HIS A 179 12.71 -4.47 5.89
CA HIS A 179 13.13 -4.77 4.51
C HIS A 179 12.33 -3.92 3.52
N TYR A 180 13.05 -3.11 2.76
CA TYR A 180 12.50 -2.21 1.74
C TYR A 180 12.42 -2.86 0.34
N ILE A 181 13.14 -3.97 0.14
CA ILE A 181 13.19 -4.73 -1.11
C ILE A 181 12.67 -6.12 -0.84
N SER A 182 11.77 -6.59 -1.70
CA SER A 182 11.22 -7.93 -1.63
C SER A 182 12.23 -8.97 -2.10
N LYS A 183 12.32 -10.11 -1.39
CA LYS A 183 13.23 -11.22 -1.77
C LYS A 183 12.69 -12.06 -2.93
N PHE A 184 11.38 -12.05 -3.14
CA PHE A 184 10.74 -12.83 -4.20
C PHE A 184 10.66 -12.01 -5.49
N SER A 185 10.92 -12.65 -6.63
CA SER A 185 10.84 -12.00 -7.95
C SER A 185 9.42 -11.63 -8.38
N GLN A 186 8.41 -12.35 -7.89
CA GLN A 186 6.98 -12.15 -8.20
C GLN A 186 6.31 -11.11 -7.28
N ALA A 187 6.98 -10.69 -6.21
CA ALA A 187 6.49 -9.69 -5.27
C ALA A 187 7.27 -8.38 -5.46
N GLN A 188 6.64 -7.26 -5.11
CA GLN A 188 7.27 -5.95 -5.16
C GLN A 188 6.64 -5.05 -4.10
N PHE A 189 7.47 -4.42 -3.27
CA PHE A 189 6.98 -3.46 -2.28
C PHE A 189 6.81 -2.06 -2.88
N ALA A 190 5.96 -1.24 -2.27
CA ALA A 190 5.79 0.13 -2.73
C ALA A 190 7.10 0.95 -2.59
N ALA A 191 7.88 0.77 -1.52
CA ALA A 191 9.20 1.41 -1.41
C ALA A 191 10.15 1.04 -2.56
N GLU A 192 10.10 -0.22 -3.00
CA GLU A 192 10.95 -0.75 -4.08
C GLU A 192 10.65 -0.06 -5.42
N THR A 193 9.38 0.16 -5.75
CA THR A 193 8.98 0.86 -6.99
C THR A 193 9.54 2.29 -7.07
N PHE A 194 9.64 3.01 -5.93
CA PHE A 194 10.22 4.35 -5.88
C PHE A 194 11.74 4.32 -6.07
N ILE A 195 12.43 3.33 -5.50
CA ILE A 195 13.88 3.14 -5.71
C ILE A 195 14.16 2.85 -7.18
N ILE A 196 13.40 1.93 -7.80
CA ILE A 196 13.55 1.58 -9.22
C ILE A 196 13.24 2.80 -10.11
N SER A 197 12.18 3.56 -9.79
CA SER A 197 11.83 4.80 -10.49
C SER A 197 12.96 5.82 -10.44
N LEU A 198 13.62 5.98 -9.28
CA LEU A 198 14.76 6.89 -9.11
C LEU A 198 15.95 6.45 -9.97
N PHE A 199 16.28 5.15 -9.98
CA PHE A 199 17.39 4.63 -10.80
C PHE A 199 17.12 4.81 -12.29
N ASN A 200 15.90 4.50 -12.76
CA ASN A 200 15.50 4.75 -14.14
C ASN A 200 15.53 6.23 -14.51
N MET A 201 15.11 7.12 -13.60
CA MET A 201 15.19 8.57 -13.80
C MET A 201 16.64 9.03 -13.96
N CYS A 202 17.54 8.57 -13.09
CA CYS A 202 18.96 8.85 -13.19
C CYS A 202 19.52 8.37 -14.52
N VAL A 203 19.37 7.09 -14.88
CA VAL A 203 19.87 6.55 -16.15
C VAL A 203 19.35 7.36 -17.35
N THR A 204 18.05 7.69 -17.38
CA THR A 204 17.45 8.50 -18.44
C THR A 204 18.07 9.91 -18.50
N LEU A 205 18.27 10.56 -17.35
CA LEU A 205 18.95 11.85 -17.27
C LEU A 205 20.38 11.76 -17.80
N GLY A 206 21.11 10.68 -17.48
CA GLY A 206 22.46 10.44 -17.98
C GLY A 206 22.50 10.35 -19.51
N VAL A 207 21.55 9.64 -20.12
CA VAL A 207 21.42 9.54 -21.59
C VAL A 207 21.06 10.89 -22.22
N VAL A 208 20.13 11.64 -21.63
CA VAL A 208 19.75 12.98 -22.12
C VAL A 208 20.92 13.96 -22.02
N LEU A 209 21.75 13.87 -20.97
CA LEU A 209 22.97 14.67 -20.85
C LEU A 209 24.00 14.33 -21.92
N LEU A 210 24.14 13.06 -22.29
CA LEU A 210 25.03 12.62 -23.36
C LEU A 210 24.55 13.14 -24.72
N ASP A 211 23.26 13.04 -25.02
CA ASP A 211 22.67 13.57 -26.25
C ASP A 211 22.83 15.10 -26.35
N LYS A 212 22.55 15.82 -25.27
CA LYS A 212 22.80 17.27 -25.20
C LYS A 212 24.28 17.61 -25.32
N ALA A 213 25.17 16.80 -24.75
CA ALA A 213 26.60 17.03 -24.89
C ALA A 213 27.06 16.83 -26.35
N ALA A 214 26.47 15.90 -27.10
CA ALA A 214 26.81 15.67 -28.50
C ALA A 214 26.31 16.79 -29.42
N THR A 215 25.10 17.29 -29.20
CA THR A 215 24.43 18.30 -30.05
C THR A 215 24.76 19.75 -29.68
N SER A 216 25.27 20.00 -28.47
CA SER A 216 25.51 21.35 -27.97
C SER A 216 26.76 22.02 -28.57
N THR A 217 26.59 23.27 -29.00
CA THR A 217 27.65 24.18 -29.47
C THR A 217 28.28 25.00 -28.33
N MET A 218 28.12 24.57 -27.07
CA MET A 218 28.75 25.21 -25.92
C MET A 218 30.28 25.04 -25.89
N ASN A 219 30.93 25.82 -25.03
CA ASN A 219 32.37 25.73 -24.75
C ASN A 219 32.81 24.27 -24.53
N ILE A 220 33.96 23.92 -25.13
CA ILE A 220 34.54 22.57 -25.13
C ILE A 220 34.63 21.97 -23.71
N ILE A 221 35.01 22.78 -22.72
CA ILE A 221 35.12 22.35 -21.32
C ILE A 221 33.76 21.94 -20.75
N LYS A 222 32.71 22.76 -20.95
CA LYS A 222 31.35 22.46 -20.48
C LYS A 222 30.79 21.20 -21.15
N ARG A 223 31.04 21.06 -22.45
CA ARG A 223 30.63 19.88 -23.23
C ARG A 223 31.30 18.60 -22.72
N LYS A 224 32.61 18.64 -22.47
CA LYS A 224 33.34 17.51 -21.87
C LYS A 224 32.81 17.14 -20.49
N MET A 225 32.54 18.13 -19.63
CA MET A 225 31.96 17.88 -18.31
C MET A 225 30.57 17.25 -18.37
N MET A 226 29.68 17.71 -19.27
CA MET A 226 28.36 17.11 -19.46
C MET A 226 28.45 15.67 -19.97
N CYS A 227 29.35 15.41 -20.92
CA CYS A 227 29.57 14.06 -21.45
C CYS A 227 30.10 13.11 -20.36
N LEU A 228 31.13 13.54 -19.61
CA LEU A 228 31.69 12.76 -18.51
C LEU A 228 30.64 12.48 -17.43
N ALA A 229 29.89 13.51 -17.01
CA ALA A 229 28.82 13.37 -16.04
C ALA A 229 27.74 12.39 -16.52
N GLY A 230 27.30 12.50 -17.78
CA GLY A 230 26.33 11.59 -18.38
C GLY A 230 26.82 10.14 -18.40
N MET A 231 28.07 9.89 -18.82
CA MET A 231 28.65 8.54 -18.82
C MET A 231 28.75 7.96 -17.40
N CYS A 232 29.25 8.73 -16.42
CA CYS A 232 29.34 8.28 -15.03
C CYS A 232 27.96 7.92 -14.47
N LEU A 233 26.96 8.77 -14.74
CA LEU A 233 25.62 8.59 -14.22
C LEU A 233 24.95 7.34 -14.82
N VAL A 234 25.07 7.11 -16.13
CA VAL A 234 24.61 5.86 -16.76
C VAL A 234 25.33 4.65 -16.16
N ALA A 235 26.67 4.66 -16.11
CA ALA A 235 27.44 3.52 -15.63
C ALA A 235 27.12 3.14 -14.17
N ILE A 236 27.05 4.12 -13.27
CA ILE A 236 26.78 3.91 -11.85
C ILE A 236 25.36 3.38 -11.62
N PHE A 237 24.34 4.09 -12.12
CA PHE A 237 22.96 3.75 -11.80
C PHE A 237 22.48 2.51 -12.56
N PHE A 238 22.98 2.26 -13.77
CA PHE A 238 22.73 1.00 -14.46
C PHE A 238 23.34 -0.20 -13.72
N SER A 239 24.52 -0.02 -13.11
CA SER A 239 25.15 -1.07 -12.29
C SER A 239 24.34 -1.38 -11.03
N TRP A 240 23.85 -0.35 -10.33
CA TRP A 240 22.98 -0.55 -9.17
C TRP A 240 21.66 -1.22 -9.55
N LEU A 241 21.08 -0.86 -10.69
CA LEU A 241 19.87 -1.51 -11.18
C LEU A 241 20.12 -3.00 -11.47
N LEU A 242 21.25 -3.33 -12.10
CA LEU A 242 21.63 -4.72 -12.37
C LEU A 242 21.91 -5.51 -11.08
N SER A 243 22.58 -4.90 -10.10
CA SER A 243 22.83 -5.50 -8.78
C SER A 243 21.52 -5.79 -8.04
N LEU A 244 20.57 -4.84 -8.02
CA LEU A 244 19.22 -5.08 -7.47
C LEU A 244 18.46 -6.19 -8.21
N PHE A 245 18.60 -6.25 -9.54
CA PHE A 245 17.99 -7.31 -10.33
C PHE A 245 18.55 -8.69 -9.96
N ARG A 246 19.87 -8.80 -9.79
CA ARG A 246 20.54 -10.04 -9.34
C ARG A 246 20.18 -10.43 -7.92
N PHE A 247 19.99 -9.46 -7.04
CA PHE A 247 19.50 -9.73 -5.69
C PHE A 247 18.14 -10.43 -5.71
N LYS A 248 17.27 -10.10 -6.68
CA LYS A 248 15.97 -10.77 -6.88
C LYS A 248 16.04 -12.05 -7.70
N VAL A 249 16.95 -12.12 -8.66
CA VAL A 249 17.14 -13.27 -9.57
C VAL A 249 18.57 -13.77 -9.40
N THR A 250 18.76 -14.66 -8.42
CA THR A 250 20.08 -15.17 -8.03
C THR A 250 20.81 -15.87 -9.17
N ASP A 251 20.07 -16.47 -10.11
CA ASP A 251 20.61 -17.23 -11.24
C ASP A 251 21.14 -16.32 -12.38
N TYR A 252 21.00 -15.00 -12.28
CA TYR A 252 21.44 -14.10 -13.34
C TYR A 252 22.98 -13.94 -13.36
N PRO A 253 23.65 -14.36 -14.46
CA PRO A 253 25.12 -14.55 -14.46
C PRO A 253 25.91 -13.28 -14.77
N TYR A 254 25.31 -12.26 -15.41
CA TYR A 254 26.04 -11.10 -15.92
C TYR A 254 26.18 -9.98 -14.87
N ARG A 255 27.36 -9.33 -14.86
CA ARG A 255 27.70 -8.20 -13.99
C ARG A 255 28.27 -7.05 -14.81
N PHE A 256 28.12 -5.82 -14.34
CA PHE A 256 28.71 -4.65 -14.98
C PHE A 256 29.89 -4.08 -14.17
N LEU A 257 29.63 -3.27 -13.13
CA LEU A 257 30.69 -2.70 -12.28
C LEU A 257 30.73 -3.26 -10.84
N TRP A 258 29.57 -3.60 -10.29
CA TRP A 258 29.43 -4.03 -8.90
C TRP A 258 28.65 -5.33 -8.78
N ASP A 259 28.81 -5.98 -7.64
CA ASP A 259 28.14 -7.24 -7.30
C ASP A 259 26.66 -7.07 -6.98
#